data_AF-A0A6V7KDZ6-F1
#
_entry.id   AF-A0A6V7KDZ6-F1
#
_cell.length_a   1.000
_cell.length_b   1.000
_cell.length_c   1.000
_cell.angle_alpha   90.00
_cell.angle_beta   90.00
_cell.angle_gamma   90.00
#
_symmetry.space_group_name_H-M   'P 1'
#
loop_
_entity.id
_entity.type
_entity.pdbx_description
1 polymer ?
#
loop_
_entity_poly.entity_id
_entity_poly.type
_entity_poly.pdbx_seq_one_letter_code
_entity_poly.pdbx_strand_id
1 'polypeptide(L)'
;MTTGGQAQIGNVDLVKQLNSAVVYRLIDQQGPISRIQIAEFSQLAPASVTKITRQLLERGLIKEVDQQASTGGRRAISIICETRPFHAIAVRPGRHGATIALYDLQGKSLSDAHYPLTESTQDTLEASLFDAISDFIAINQRRIRELIAISFVLPGLVDPSAGIVHYMPHISVDNWLLVQLLQQRFKVTCFVDHDIRSLALAEHYFGATHDDPDSILVRVHRGTGAGILVNGQIFLGSNCNVGEIGHIQIDPLGERCHCGNFGCLETVVSN
;
A
#
# COMPACT_ATOMS: atom_id res chain seq x y z
N MET A 1 11.79 -5.63 26.43
CA MET A 1 10.68 -5.06 27.23
C MET A 1 9.52 -4.85 26.29
N THR A 2 8.41 -5.51 26.59
CA THR A 2 7.23 -5.68 25.73
C THR A 2 6.32 -4.45 25.79
N THR A 3 6.12 -3.76 24.67
CA THR A 3 5.15 -2.67 24.54
C THR A 3 3.99 -3.12 23.64
N GLY A 4 2.90 -3.52 24.30
CA GLY A 4 1.52 -3.12 23.98
C GLY A 4 1.03 -3.13 22.52
N GLY A 5 1.21 -4.23 21.78
CA GLY A 5 0.24 -4.61 20.75
C GLY A 5 -0.71 -5.63 21.38
N GLN A 6 -2.02 -5.47 21.23
CA GLN A 6 -2.93 -6.58 21.53
C GLN A 6 -2.45 -7.79 20.71
N ALA A 7 -1.88 -8.79 21.39
CA ALA A 7 -1.55 -10.05 20.76
C ALA A 7 -2.88 -10.66 20.29
N GLN A 8 -3.16 -10.51 19.01
CA GLN A 8 -4.35 -11.07 18.37
C GLN A 8 -4.29 -12.58 18.60
N ILE A 9 -5.25 -13.11 19.36
CA ILE A 9 -5.27 -14.53 19.73
C ILE A 9 -5.18 -15.35 18.44
N GLY A 10 -4.12 -16.15 18.31
CA GLY A 10 -3.83 -16.90 17.09
C GLY A 10 -4.97 -17.85 16.74
N ASN A 11 -5.90 -17.38 15.91
CA ASN A 11 -6.93 -18.21 15.31
C ASN A 11 -6.29 -19.01 14.17
N VAL A 12 -6.70 -20.26 14.01
CA VAL A 12 -6.27 -21.16 12.94
C VAL A 12 -6.38 -20.50 11.56
N ASP A 13 -7.37 -19.65 11.34
CA ASP A 13 -7.53 -18.95 10.06
C ASP A 13 -6.50 -17.83 9.84
N LEU A 14 -6.08 -17.13 10.90
CA LEU A 14 -4.99 -16.15 10.83
C LEU A 14 -3.66 -16.85 10.51
N VAL A 15 -3.39 -17.99 11.14
CA VAL A 15 -2.17 -18.78 10.87
C VAL A 15 -2.15 -19.26 9.42
N LYS A 16 -3.28 -19.73 8.88
CA LYS A 16 -3.39 -20.10 7.46
C LYS A 16 -3.12 -18.90 6.54
N GLN A 17 -3.67 -17.73 6.87
CA GLN A 17 -3.49 -16.52 6.06
C GLN A 17 -2.03 -16.09 6.04
N LEU A 18 -1.36 -16.06 7.19
CA LEU A 18 0.06 -15.72 7.30
C LEU A 18 0.94 -16.69 6.51
N ASN A 19 0.71 -18.00 6.66
CA ASN A 19 1.48 -19.01 5.93
C ASN A 19 1.27 -18.89 4.40
N SER A 20 0.03 -18.63 3.96
CA SER A 20 -0.26 -18.39 2.54
C SER A 20 0.44 -17.13 2.01
N ALA A 21 0.48 -16.05 2.80
CA ALA A 21 1.16 -14.81 2.42
C ALA A 21 2.68 -15.01 2.32
N VAL A 22 3.29 -15.75 3.26
CA VAL A 22 4.73 -16.10 3.23
C VAL A 22 5.06 -16.91 1.98
N VAL A 23 4.26 -17.94 1.67
CA VAL A 23 4.46 -18.75 0.46
C VAL A 23 4.30 -17.93 -0.80
N TYR A 24 3.25 -17.09 -0.90
CA TYR A 24 3.05 -16.23 -2.06
C TYR A 24 4.20 -15.25 -2.26
N ARG A 25 4.65 -14.58 -1.19
CA ARG A 25 5.80 -13.66 -1.23
C ARG A 25 7.08 -14.35 -1.70
N LEU A 26 7.35 -15.56 -1.24
CA LEU A 26 8.51 -16.33 -1.71
C LEU A 26 8.44 -16.65 -3.21
N ILE A 27 7.26 -17.02 -3.70
CA ILE A 27 7.04 -17.27 -5.14
C ILE A 27 7.21 -15.99 -5.95
N ASP A 28 6.73 -14.86 -5.43
CA ASP A 28 6.81 -13.56 -6.09
C ASP A 28 8.26 -13.08 -6.21
N GLN A 29 9.04 -13.23 -5.13
CA GLN A 29 10.43 -12.77 -5.07
C GLN A 29 11.43 -13.71 -5.76
N GLN A 30 11.15 -15.03 -5.78
CA GLN A 30 12.12 -16.05 -6.23
C GLN A 30 11.62 -16.92 -7.39
N GLY A 31 10.47 -16.61 -7.96
CA GLY A 31 9.92 -17.34 -9.10
C GLY A 31 10.85 -17.25 -10.33
N PRO A 32 11.02 -18.33 -11.13
CA PRO A 32 10.41 -19.66 -10.98
C PRO A 32 11.02 -20.51 -9.86
N ILE A 33 10.17 -21.03 -8.96
CA ILE A 33 10.59 -21.81 -7.78
C ILE A 33 9.83 -23.13 -7.64
N SER A 34 10.48 -24.20 -7.18
CA SER A 34 9.83 -25.50 -6.93
C SER A 34 9.19 -25.60 -5.55
N ARG A 35 8.19 -26.49 -5.38
CA ARG A 35 7.57 -26.75 -4.06
C ARG A 35 8.57 -27.20 -2.98
N ILE A 36 9.64 -27.88 -3.39
CA ILE A 36 10.70 -28.33 -2.49
C ILE A 36 11.45 -27.12 -1.93
N GLN A 37 11.86 -26.20 -2.80
CA GLN A 37 12.52 -24.95 -2.39
C GLN A 37 11.59 -24.06 -1.57
N ILE A 38 10.30 -23.98 -1.91
CA ILE A 38 9.33 -23.24 -1.10
C ILE A 38 9.28 -23.82 0.33
N ALA A 39 9.21 -25.15 0.48
CA ALA A 39 9.20 -25.78 1.81
C ALA A 39 10.48 -25.49 2.60
N GLU A 40 11.63 -25.55 1.94
CA GLU A 40 12.94 -25.25 2.52
C GLU A 40 13.05 -23.79 3.00
N PHE A 41 12.72 -22.81 2.15
CA PHE A 41 12.84 -21.39 2.50
C PHE A 41 11.75 -20.90 3.45
N SER A 42 10.52 -21.42 3.34
CA SER A 42 9.42 -21.07 4.25
C SER A 42 9.48 -21.79 5.60
N GLN A 43 10.31 -22.84 5.74
CA GLN A 43 10.35 -23.73 6.90
C GLN A 43 8.99 -24.40 7.21
N LEU A 44 8.12 -24.51 6.19
CA LEU A 44 6.83 -25.18 6.29
C LEU A 44 6.93 -26.65 5.86
N ALA A 45 6.11 -27.50 6.48
CA ALA A 45 6.03 -28.90 6.08
C ALA A 45 5.59 -29.05 4.60
N PRO A 46 6.15 -30.01 3.83
CA PRO A 46 5.82 -30.20 2.41
C PRO A 46 4.32 -30.38 2.13
N ALA A 47 3.59 -31.03 3.04
CA ALA A 47 2.14 -31.20 2.94
C ALA A 47 1.40 -29.85 3.04
N SER A 48 1.86 -28.93 3.90
CA SER A 48 1.31 -27.59 4.03
C SER A 48 1.55 -26.76 2.77
N VAL A 49 2.77 -26.79 2.23
CA VAL A 49 3.11 -26.12 0.96
C VAL A 49 2.25 -26.64 -0.19
N THR A 50 2.03 -27.96 -0.25
CA THR A 50 1.15 -28.57 -1.26
C THR A 50 -0.28 -28.04 -1.15
N LYS A 51 -0.82 -27.97 0.06
CA LYS A 51 -2.17 -27.44 0.30
C LYS A 51 -2.29 -25.96 -0.05
N ILE A 52 -1.31 -25.14 0.37
CA ILE A 52 -1.29 -23.69 0.11
C ILE A 52 -1.16 -23.42 -1.39
N THR A 53 -0.17 -24.04 -2.05
CA THR A 53 0.02 -23.86 -3.50
C THR A 53 -1.20 -24.32 -4.30
N ARG A 54 -1.89 -25.39 -3.88
CA ARG A 54 -3.16 -25.78 -4.51
C ARG A 54 -4.22 -24.67 -4.40
N GLN A 55 -4.39 -24.07 -3.22
CA GLN A 55 -5.35 -22.97 -3.02
C GLN A 55 -4.99 -21.72 -3.85
N LEU A 56 -3.69 -21.40 -3.96
CA LEU A 56 -3.23 -20.28 -4.79
C LEU A 56 -3.44 -20.55 -6.29
N LEU A 57 -3.22 -21.78 -6.75
CA LEU A 57 -3.52 -22.23 -8.13
C LEU A 57 -5.02 -22.16 -8.43
N GLU A 58 -5.86 -22.66 -7.52
CA GLU A 58 -7.33 -22.62 -7.64
C GLU A 58 -7.85 -21.17 -7.76
N ARG A 59 -7.17 -20.21 -7.12
CA ARG A 59 -7.48 -18.78 -7.20
C ARG A 59 -6.82 -18.07 -8.38
N GLY A 60 -6.01 -18.76 -9.17
CA GLY A 60 -5.27 -18.16 -10.30
C GLY A 60 -4.18 -17.17 -9.90
N LEU A 61 -3.75 -17.14 -8.63
CA LEU A 61 -2.69 -16.25 -8.13
C LEU A 61 -1.29 -16.71 -8.53
N ILE A 62 -1.14 -17.99 -8.83
CA ILE A 62 0.11 -18.60 -9.29
C ILE A 62 -0.20 -19.57 -10.43
N LYS A 63 0.82 -19.95 -11.20
CA LYS A 63 0.74 -21.04 -12.18
C LYS A 63 2.00 -21.89 -12.18
N GLU A 64 1.84 -23.11 -12.70
CA GLU A 64 2.95 -24.03 -12.94
C GLU A 64 3.56 -23.79 -14.33
N VAL A 65 4.88 -23.81 -14.41
CA VAL A 65 5.67 -23.70 -15.64
C VAL A 65 6.76 -24.79 -15.66
N ASP A 66 7.02 -25.33 -16.85
CA ASP A 66 8.10 -26.29 -17.05
C ASP A 66 9.46 -25.58 -16.97
N GLN A 67 10.38 -26.11 -16.16
CA GLN A 67 11.76 -25.62 -16.11
C GLN A 67 12.59 -26.28 -17.24
N GLN A 68 13.31 -25.48 -18.04
CA GLN A 68 14.25 -26.00 -19.05
C GLN A 68 15.69 -26.07 -18.52
N ALA A 69 16.13 -27.30 -18.23
CA ALA A 69 17.44 -27.92 -18.48
C ALA A 69 17.54 -29.15 -17.57
N SER A 70 17.24 -30.35 -18.12
CA SER A 70 17.32 -31.61 -17.36
C SER A 70 18.63 -32.31 -17.67
N THR A 71 19.43 -32.60 -16.64
CA THR A 71 20.61 -33.49 -16.71
C THR A 71 20.29 -34.93 -16.27
N GLY A 72 19.01 -35.31 -16.19
CA GLY A 72 18.57 -36.68 -15.88
C GLY A 72 17.76 -36.78 -14.58
N GLY A 73 16.44 -36.69 -14.69
CA GLY A 73 15.47 -36.83 -13.59
C GLY A 73 14.05 -36.39 -14.00
N ARG A 74 13.03 -36.67 -13.17
CA ARG A 74 11.66 -36.18 -13.39
C ARG A 74 11.70 -34.65 -13.47
N ARG A 75 11.10 -34.07 -14.53
CA ARG A 75 11.07 -32.62 -14.77
C ARG A 75 10.59 -31.88 -13.52
N ALA A 76 11.39 -30.93 -13.03
CA ALA A 76 11.01 -30.10 -11.90
C ALA A 76 9.96 -29.08 -12.39
N ILE A 77 8.74 -29.18 -11.83
CA ILE A 77 7.68 -28.19 -12.07
C ILE A 77 8.02 -26.96 -11.23
N SER A 78 8.17 -25.82 -11.90
CA SER A 78 8.39 -24.54 -11.25
C SER A 78 7.08 -23.77 -11.13
N ILE A 79 7.00 -22.90 -10.15
CA ILE A 79 5.82 -22.07 -9.86
C ILE A 79 6.23 -20.62 -10.03
N ILE A 80 5.37 -19.83 -10.68
CA ILE A 80 5.49 -18.37 -10.79
C ILE A 80 4.17 -17.70 -10.42
N CYS A 81 4.23 -16.43 -10.00
CA CYS A 81 3.05 -15.61 -9.76
C CYS A 81 2.33 -15.26 -11.07
N GLU A 82 1.00 -15.17 -10.97
CA GLU A 82 0.13 -14.61 -12.00
C GLU A 82 -0.39 -13.26 -11.52
N THR A 83 0.03 -12.19 -12.19
CA THR A 83 -0.23 -10.81 -11.76
C THR A 83 -1.15 -10.06 -12.69
N ARG A 84 -1.18 -10.42 -13.99
CA ARG A 84 -1.92 -9.71 -15.05
C ARG A 84 -3.44 -9.75 -14.90
N PRO A 85 -4.08 -10.81 -14.35
CA PRO A 85 -5.53 -10.82 -14.18
C PRO A 85 -6.02 -9.86 -13.08
N PHE A 86 -5.18 -9.55 -12.11
CA PHE A 86 -5.55 -8.82 -10.91
C PHE A 86 -5.14 -7.36 -11.02
N HIS A 87 -6.06 -6.48 -10.65
CA HIS A 87 -5.93 -5.06 -10.84
C HIS A 87 -6.23 -4.31 -9.55
N ALA A 88 -5.49 -3.23 -9.32
CA ALA A 88 -5.74 -2.28 -8.25
C ALA A 88 -5.91 -0.87 -8.81
N ILE A 89 -6.74 -0.07 -8.15
CA ILE A 89 -6.85 1.36 -8.43
C ILE A 89 -6.13 2.13 -7.33
N ALA A 90 -5.31 3.10 -7.71
CA ALA A 90 -4.74 4.07 -6.79
C ALA A 90 -5.35 5.44 -7.04
N VAL A 91 -5.76 6.12 -5.97
CA VAL A 91 -6.40 7.42 -5.99
C VAL A 91 -5.53 8.38 -5.17
N ARG A 92 -5.13 9.48 -5.80
CA ARG A 92 -4.38 10.55 -5.15
C ARG A 92 -5.16 11.86 -5.28
N PRO A 93 -5.93 12.26 -4.26
CA PRO A 93 -6.50 13.59 -4.19
C PRO A 93 -5.38 14.64 -4.12
N GLY A 94 -5.46 15.63 -4.99
CA GLY A 94 -4.65 16.84 -4.99
C GLY A 94 -5.49 18.06 -4.64
N ARG A 95 -4.93 19.27 -4.82
CA ARG A 95 -5.62 20.53 -4.48
C ARG A 95 -6.73 20.91 -5.47
N HIS A 96 -6.60 20.53 -6.74
CA HIS A 96 -7.49 20.97 -7.83
C HIS A 96 -8.02 19.80 -8.66
N GLY A 97 -7.91 18.59 -8.13
CA GLY A 97 -8.17 17.37 -8.88
C GLY A 97 -7.72 16.13 -8.15
N ALA A 98 -8.14 14.97 -8.62
CA ALA A 98 -7.59 13.68 -8.22
C ALA A 98 -6.94 13.00 -9.41
N THR A 99 -5.80 12.34 -9.17
CA THR A 99 -5.23 11.40 -10.13
C THR A 99 -5.70 10.00 -9.76
N ILE A 100 -6.28 9.30 -10.71
CA ILE A 100 -6.72 7.91 -10.57
C ILE A 100 -5.94 7.07 -11.57
N ALA A 101 -5.33 5.98 -11.11
CA ALA A 101 -4.53 5.10 -11.94
C ALA A 101 -4.86 3.63 -11.69
N LEU A 102 -4.84 2.83 -12.76
CA LEU A 102 -5.04 1.40 -12.78
C LEU A 102 -3.68 0.70 -12.85
N TYR A 103 -3.45 -0.25 -11.96
CA TYR A 103 -2.23 -1.04 -11.89
C TYR A 103 -2.53 -2.54 -11.99
N ASP A 104 -1.58 -3.30 -12.53
CA ASP A 104 -1.50 -4.75 -12.26
C ASP A 104 -0.77 -5.04 -10.94
N LEU A 105 -0.74 -6.31 -10.52
CA LEU A 105 -0.05 -6.71 -9.29
C LEU A 105 1.48 -6.56 -9.30
N GLN A 106 2.12 -6.31 -10.46
CA GLN A 106 3.56 -5.97 -10.51
C GLN A 106 3.80 -4.47 -10.27
N GLY A 107 2.76 -3.69 -10.02
CA GLY A 107 2.87 -2.24 -9.89
C GLY A 107 3.00 -1.53 -11.24
N LYS A 108 2.71 -2.20 -12.35
CA LYS A 108 2.74 -1.55 -13.67
C LYS A 108 1.47 -0.75 -13.91
N SER A 109 1.62 0.56 -14.16
CA SER A 109 0.50 1.41 -14.58
C SER A 109 -0.01 0.97 -15.96
N LEU A 110 -1.31 0.73 -16.04
CA LEU A 110 -2.01 0.33 -17.26
C LEU A 110 -2.83 1.48 -17.85
N SER A 111 -3.28 2.41 -17.03
CA SER A 111 -4.13 3.54 -17.40
C SER A 111 -4.12 4.55 -16.27
N ASP A 112 -4.12 5.83 -16.57
CA ASP A 112 -4.31 6.89 -15.58
C ASP A 112 -5.14 8.03 -16.17
N ALA A 113 -5.82 8.75 -15.29
CA ALA A 113 -6.60 9.92 -15.63
C ALA A 113 -6.58 10.94 -14.49
N HIS A 114 -6.67 12.21 -14.87
CA HIS A 114 -6.86 13.31 -13.94
C HIS A 114 -8.30 13.78 -13.99
N TYR A 115 -8.94 13.87 -12.82
CA TYR A 115 -10.29 14.36 -12.64
C TYR A 115 -10.22 15.71 -11.94
N PRO A 116 -10.61 16.81 -12.59
CA PRO A 116 -10.71 18.10 -11.93
C PRO A 116 -11.70 18.03 -10.77
N LEU A 117 -11.29 18.57 -9.63
CA LEU A 117 -12.02 18.55 -8.37
C LEU A 117 -11.92 19.95 -7.77
N THR A 118 -13.06 20.57 -7.49
CA THR A 118 -13.16 21.94 -6.98
C THR A 118 -14.06 22.03 -5.76
N GLU A 119 -13.99 21.01 -4.90
CA GLU A 119 -14.88 20.85 -3.75
C GLU A 119 -14.31 21.57 -2.53
N SER A 120 -15.22 22.06 -1.68
CA SER A 120 -14.89 22.85 -0.49
C SER A 120 -15.21 22.13 0.82
N THR A 121 -15.93 21.01 0.79
CA THR A 121 -16.34 20.25 1.97
C THR A 121 -16.00 18.77 1.82
N GLN A 122 -15.92 18.05 2.94
CA GLN A 122 -15.74 16.60 2.94
C GLN A 122 -16.82 15.88 2.12
N ASP A 123 -18.10 16.17 2.34
CA ASP A 123 -19.21 15.47 1.66
C ASP A 123 -19.19 15.67 0.14
N THR A 124 -18.89 16.89 -0.32
CA THR A 124 -18.80 17.18 -1.76
C THR A 124 -17.59 16.51 -2.37
N LEU A 125 -16.43 16.55 -1.70
CA LEU A 125 -15.22 15.86 -2.13
C LEU A 125 -15.44 14.34 -2.21
N GLU A 126 -16.08 13.74 -1.21
CA GLU A 126 -16.38 12.31 -1.17
C GLU A 126 -17.24 11.90 -2.37
N ALA A 127 -18.36 12.60 -2.59
CA ALA A 127 -19.25 12.30 -3.69
C ALA A 127 -18.52 12.39 -5.05
N SER A 128 -17.79 13.49 -5.28
CA SER A 128 -17.05 13.71 -6.52
C SER A 128 -15.92 12.70 -6.74
N LEU A 129 -15.21 12.30 -5.68
CA LEU A 129 -14.20 11.23 -5.75
C LEU A 129 -14.83 9.89 -6.09
N PHE A 130 -15.97 9.55 -5.49
CA PHE A 130 -16.63 8.26 -5.72
C PHE A 130 -17.19 8.19 -7.14
N ASP A 131 -17.75 9.29 -7.64
CA ASP A 131 -18.19 9.38 -9.03
C ASP A 131 -17.01 9.30 -10.00
N ALA A 132 -15.90 9.98 -9.72
CA ALA A 132 -14.68 9.89 -10.54
C ALA A 132 -14.12 8.46 -10.60
N ILE A 133 -14.15 7.72 -9.48
CA ILE A 133 -13.73 6.31 -9.45
C ILE A 133 -14.71 5.44 -10.24
N SER A 134 -16.02 5.64 -10.08
CA SER A 134 -17.04 4.92 -10.85
C SER A 134 -16.85 5.13 -12.36
N ASP A 135 -16.63 6.37 -12.77
CA ASP A 135 -16.35 6.72 -14.17
C ASP A 135 -15.06 6.08 -14.67
N PHE A 136 -13.99 6.14 -13.88
CA PHE A 136 -12.71 5.53 -14.24
C PHE A 136 -12.82 4.02 -14.41
N ILE A 137 -13.55 3.34 -13.51
CA ILE A 137 -13.85 1.90 -13.63
C ILE A 137 -14.63 1.63 -14.91
N ALA A 138 -15.66 2.41 -15.21
CA ALA A 138 -16.50 2.23 -16.39
C ALA A 138 -15.70 2.39 -17.70
N ILE A 139 -14.84 3.42 -17.78
CA ILE A 139 -13.95 3.65 -18.93
C ILE A 139 -12.96 2.49 -19.11
N ASN A 140 -12.47 1.91 -18.01
CA ASN A 140 -11.48 0.84 -18.03
C ASN A 140 -12.08 -0.58 -17.92
N GLN A 141 -13.40 -0.74 -18.01
CA GLN A 141 -14.09 -2.04 -17.81
C GLN A 141 -13.55 -3.18 -18.68
N ARG A 142 -13.04 -2.88 -19.88
CA ARG A 142 -12.48 -3.89 -20.81
C ARG A 142 -11.06 -4.31 -20.43
N ARG A 143 -10.36 -3.50 -19.64
CA ARG A 143 -9.00 -3.77 -19.16
C ARG A 143 -9.03 -4.47 -17.81
N ILE A 144 -9.93 -4.04 -16.93
CA ILE A 144 -10.13 -4.61 -15.61
C ILE A 144 -10.71 -6.02 -15.76
N ARG A 145 -9.92 -7.03 -15.43
CA ARG A 145 -10.40 -8.42 -15.34
C ARG A 145 -10.93 -8.71 -13.95
N GLU A 146 -10.10 -8.50 -12.94
CA GLU A 146 -10.46 -8.62 -11.54
C GLU A 146 -9.93 -7.43 -10.76
N LEU A 147 -10.82 -6.58 -10.22
CA LEU A 147 -10.45 -5.46 -9.35
C LEU A 147 -10.39 -5.96 -7.90
N ILE A 148 -9.20 -6.02 -7.32
CA ILE A 148 -8.98 -6.58 -5.98
C ILE A 148 -8.90 -5.50 -4.89
N ALA A 149 -8.50 -4.27 -5.24
CA ALA A 149 -8.28 -3.21 -4.29
C ALA A 149 -8.44 -1.80 -4.87
N ILE A 150 -8.85 -0.87 -4.01
CA ILE A 150 -8.76 0.58 -4.23
C ILE A 150 -7.92 1.17 -3.10
N SER A 151 -6.89 1.94 -3.43
CA SER A 151 -6.01 2.59 -2.46
C SER A 151 -6.11 4.09 -2.58
N PHE A 152 -6.05 4.77 -1.44
CA PHE A 152 -6.03 6.23 -1.34
C PHE A 152 -4.72 6.69 -0.72
N VAL A 153 -4.10 7.68 -1.36
CA VAL A 153 -2.87 8.30 -0.86
C VAL A 153 -3.11 9.81 -0.79
N LEU A 154 -3.09 10.36 0.43
CA LEU A 154 -3.46 11.76 0.66
C LEU A 154 -2.60 12.40 1.77
N PRO A 155 -2.41 13.73 1.73
CA PRO A 155 -1.72 14.44 2.80
C PRO A 155 -2.60 14.59 4.04
N GLY A 156 -1.99 14.68 5.22
CA GLY A 156 -2.68 14.92 6.48
C GLY A 156 -2.51 13.80 7.50
N LEU A 157 -3.35 13.78 8.54
CA LEU A 157 -3.27 12.77 9.59
C LEU A 157 -4.19 11.59 9.25
N VAL A 158 -3.58 10.46 8.90
CA VAL A 158 -4.28 9.24 8.46
C VAL A 158 -3.97 8.10 9.41
N ASP A 159 -5.01 7.42 9.90
CA ASP A 159 -4.94 6.11 10.54
C ASP A 159 -5.20 5.02 9.48
N PRO A 160 -4.15 4.36 8.95
CA PRO A 160 -4.31 3.33 7.94
C PRO A 160 -4.96 2.05 8.48
N SER A 161 -4.90 1.82 9.80
CA SER A 161 -5.44 0.61 10.43
C SER A 161 -6.95 0.68 10.62
N ALA A 162 -7.46 1.85 11.04
CA ALA A 162 -8.89 2.12 11.13
C ALA A 162 -9.49 2.57 9.78
N GLY A 163 -8.64 3.00 8.85
CA GLY A 163 -9.05 3.52 7.55
C GLY A 163 -9.69 4.90 7.63
N ILE A 164 -9.21 5.73 8.56
CA ILE A 164 -9.79 7.03 8.93
C ILE A 164 -8.82 8.16 8.57
N VAL A 165 -9.37 9.25 8.02
CA VAL A 165 -8.64 10.51 7.83
C VAL A 165 -9.07 11.50 8.90
N HIS A 166 -8.18 11.78 9.85
CA HIS A 166 -8.45 12.69 10.96
C HIS A 166 -8.28 14.16 10.57
N TYR A 167 -7.40 14.46 9.63
CA TYR A 167 -7.07 15.82 9.22
C TYR A 167 -6.57 15.86 7.77
N MET A 168 -6.88 16.94 7.05
CA MET A 168 -6.30 17.27 5.74
C MET A 168 -5.93 18.77 5.67
N PRO A 169 -4.83 19.14 4.97
CA PRO A 169 -4.37 20.54 4.92
C PRO A 169 -5.26 21.54 4.19
N HIS A 170 -6.18 21.10 3.32
CA HIS A 170 -6.91 21.99 2.42
C HIS A 170 -8.44 21.88 2.51
N ILE A 171 -8.94 20.78 3.08
CA ILE A 171 -10.38 20.52 3.22
C ILE A 171 -10.60 20.14 4.68
N SER A 172 -11.57 20.78 5.32
CA SER A 172 -11.96 20.41 6.68
C SER A 172 -12.61 19.04 6.63
N VAL A 173 -12.03 18.10 7.36
CA VAL A 173 -12.54 16.74 7.53
C VAL A 173 -12.80 16.49 9.00
N ASP A 174 -13.80 15.68 9.31
CA ASP A 174 -14.12 15.22 10.66
C ASP A 174 -14.12 13.69 10.68
N ASN A 175 -13.01 13.12 11.15
CA ASN A 175 -12.82 11.67 11.31
C ASN A 175 -13.40 10.87 10.14
N TRP A 176 -12.99 11.22 8.92
CA TRP A 176 -13.60 10.71 7.70
C TRP A 176 -13.36 9.20 7.57
N LEU A 177 -14.43 8.41 7.67
CA LEU A 177 -14.43 6.94 7.60
C LEU A 177 -14.26 6.42 6.15
N LEU A 178 -13.25 6.94 5.46
CA LEU A 178 -13.06 6.80 4.02
C LEU A 178 -13.06 5.33 3.55
N VAL A 179 -12.28 4.45 4.21
CA VAL A 179 -12.19 3.03 3.80
C VAL A 179 -13.54 2.33 3.93
N GLN A 180 -14.26 2.57 5.02
CA GLN A 180 -15.57 1.97 5.24
C GLN A 180 -16.55 2.38 4.13
N LEU A 181 -16.61 3.69 3.82
CA LEU A 181 -17.52 4.23 2.82
C LEU A 181 -17.18 3.72 1.40
N LEU A 182 -15.89 3.63 1.06
CA LEU A 182 -15.44 3.02 -0.20
C LEU A 182 -15.81 1.54 -0.29
N GLN A 183 -15.58 0.76 0.76
CA GLN A 183 -15.96 -0.66 0.79
C GLN A 183 -17.48 -0.85 0.67
N GLN A 184 -18.26 0.04 1.29
CA GLN A 184 -19.71 0.03 1.16
C GLN A 184 -20.15 0.30 -0.29
N ARG A 185 -19.50 1.26 -0.97
CA ARG A 185 -19.82 1.67 -2.35
C ARG A 185 -19.36 0.66 -3.41
N PHE A 186 -18.10 0.24 -3.35
CA PHE A 186 -17.45 -0.51 -4.43
C PHE A 186 -17.34 -2.02 -4.17
N LYS A 187 -17.60 -2.48 -2.94
CA LYS A 187 -17.54 -3.91 -2.55
C LYS A 187 -16.18 -4.58 -2.84
N VAL A 188 -15.10 -3.81 -2.77
CA VAL A 188 -13.71 -4.26 -2.91
C VAL A 188 -12.90 -3.82 -1.70
N THR A 189 -11.78 -4.49 -1.43
CA THR A 189 -10.87 -4.11 -0.35
C THR A 189 -10.35 -2.69 -0.59
N CYS A 190 -10.31 -1.86 0.46
CA CYS A 190 -9.84 -0.49 0.33
C CYS A 190 -8.75 -0.19 1.36
N PHE A 191 -7.81 0.68 0.97
CA PHE A 191 -6.70 1.11 1.81
C PHE A 191 -6.58 2.64 1.76
N VAL A 192 -6.08 3.24 2.82
CA VAL A 192 -5.72 4.66 2.86
C VAL A 192 -4.41 4.81 3.60
N ASP A 193 -3.52 5.68 3.12
CA ASP A 193 -2.30 6.04 3.85
C ASP A 193 -1.83 7.45 3.49
N HIS A 194 -0.89 7.96 4.28
CA HIS A 194 -0.25 9.25 4.08
C HIS A 194 0.71 9.25 2.90
N ASP A 195 0.77 10.36 2.16
CA ASP A 195 1.52 10.46 0.91
C ASP A 195 3.03 10.23 1.05
N ILE A 196 3.66 10.73 2.11
CA ILE A 196 5.10 10.52 2.34
C ILE A 196 5.42 9.07 2.73
N ARG A 197 4.55 8.44 3.53
CA ARG A 197 4.75 7.02 3.93
C ARG A 197 4.55 6.08 2.76
N SER A 198 3.51 6.33 1.96
CA SER A 198 3.28 5.60 0.71
C SER A 198 4.41 5.78 -0.28
N LEU A 199 5.02 6.97 -0.35
CA LEU A 199 6.19 7.20 -1.19
C LEU A 199 7.41 6.41 -0.69
N ALA A 200 7.65 6.34 0.62
CA ALA A 200 8.73 5.52 1.17
C ALA A 200 8.52 4.03 0.91
N LEU A 201 7.27 3.54 1.00
CA LEU A 201 6.93 2.18 0.56
C LEU A 201 7.18 1.97 -0.93
N ALA A 202 6.81 2.95 -1.78
CA ALA A 202 7.03 2.85 -3.21
C ALA A 202 8.53 2.77 -3.55
N GLU A 203 9.38 3.56 -2.89
CA GLU A 203 10.84 3.45 -3.04
C GLU A 203 11.39 2.10 -2.56
N HIS A 204 10.81 1.54 -1.50
CA HIS A 204 11.21 0.22 -1.01
C HIS A 204 10.74 -0.94 -1.91
N TYR A 205 9.59 -0.83 -2.57
CA TYR A 205 9.13 -1.89 -3.46
C TYR A 205 9.67 -1.76 -4.89
N PHE A 206 9.90 -0.53 -5.37
CA PHE A 206 10.12 -0.27 -6.80
C PHE A 206 11.27 0.70 -7.09
N GLY A 207 11.90 1.28 -6.07
CA GLY A 207 12.82 2.39 -6.22
C GLY A 207 14.17 2.18 -5.54
N ALA A 208 14.71 3.26 -5.01
CA ALA A 208 16.10 3.34 -4.58
C ALA A 208 16.44 2.52 -3.33
N THR A 209 15.44 2.12 -2.53
CA THR A 209 15.63 1.42 -1.25
C THR A 209 15.14 -0.03 -1.30
N HIS A 210 15.07 -0.62 -2.50
CA HIS A 210 14.62 -2.00 -2.70
C HIS A 210 15.39 -3.04 -1.89
N ASP A 211 16.72 -2.93 -1.89
CA ASP A 211 17.60 -3.87 -1.21
C ASP A 211 17.87 -3.48 0.26
N ASP A 212 17.31 -2.36 0.72
CA ASP A 212 17.55 -1.78 2.04
C ASP A 212 16.30 -1.91 2.94
N PRO A 213 16.30 -2.83 3.92
CA PRO A 213 15.15 -3.01 4.81
C PRO A 213 14.98 -1.85 5.80
N ASP A 214 16.05 -1.10 6.08
CA ASP A 214 16.04 0.05 6.96
C ASP A 214 16.36 1.30 6.14
N SER A 215 15.41 2.22 6.02
CA SER A 215 15.58 3.43 5.22
C SER A 215 14.77 4.61 5.75
N ILE A 216 15.25 5.82 5.45
CA ILE A 216 14.55 7.06 5.74
C ILE A 216 14.43 7.84 4.44
N LEU A 217 13.21 7.98 3.95
CA LEU A 217 12.89 8.90 2.86
C LEU A 217 12.58 10.26 3.46
N VAL A 218 13.25 11.31 3.02
CA VAL A 218 12.93 12.70 3.39
C VAL A 218 12.39 13.41 2.17
N ARG A 219 11.15 13.90 2.26
CA ARG A 219 10.53 14.69 1.21
C ARG A 219 10.50 16.16 1.62
N VAL A 220 11.12 17.00 0.81
CA VAL A 220 11.09 18.46 0.93
C VAL A 220 10.35 19.01 -0.30
N HIS A 221 9.16 19.56 -0.09
CA HIS A 221 8.38 20.18 -1.16
C HIS A 221 7.57 21.36 -0.58
N ARG A 222 6.24 21.34 -0.73
CA ARG A 222 5.29 22.26 -0.08
C ARG A 222 5.15 21.99 1.41
N GLY A 223 5.52 20.77 1.81
CA GLY A 223 5.69 20.41 3.19
C GLY A 223 6.92 19.53 3.35
N THR A 224 7.32 19.33 4.60
CA THR A 224 8.50 18.54 4.95
C THR A 224 8.12 17.39 5.85
N GLY A 225 8.43 16.17 5.40
CA GLY A 225 8.19 14.98 6.20
C GLY A 225 9.08 13.82 5.79
N ALA A 226 9.01 12.76 6.57
CA ALA A 226 9.82 11.57 6.38
C ALA A 226 8.98 10.30 6.41
N GLY A 227 9.32 9.33 5.57
CA GLY A 227 8.84 7.96 5.69
C GLY A 227 9.98 7.10 6.19
N ILE A 228 9.75 6.36 7.28
CA ILE A 228 10.78 5.56 7.94
C ILE A 228 10.39 4.10 7.79
N LEU A 229 11.28 3.29 7.22
CA LEU A 229 11.18 1.84 7.21
C LEU A 229 12.18 1.25 8.21
N VAL A 230 11.71 0.25 8.95
CA VAL A 230 12.52 -0.57 9.85
C VAL A 230 12.17 -2.03 9.57
N ASN A 231 13.17 -2.87 9.28
CA ASN A 231 12.99 -4.28 8.90
C ASN A 231 12.00 -4.49 7.72
N GLY A 232 11.99 -3.58 6.74
CA GLY A 232 11.11 -3.60 5.57
C GLY A 232 9.65 -3.25 5.90
N GLN A 233 9.38 -2.67 7.07
CA GLN A 233 8.05 -2.26 7.50
C GLN A 233 8.01 -0.77 7.81
N ILE A 234 6.92 -0.10 7.45
CA ILE A 234 6.72 1.31 7.81
C ILE A 234 6.60 1.46 9.32
N PHE A 235 7.38 2.38 9.87
CA PHE A 235 7.33 2.77 11.25
C PHE A 235 6.24 3.83 11.47
N LEU A 236 5.05 3.40 11.91
CA LEU A 236 3.88 4.28 12.12
C LEU A 236 3.86 5.00 13.47
N GLY A 237 4.47 4.40 14.50
CA GLY A 237 4.30 4.83 15.91
C GLY A 237 2.88 4.63 16.44
N SER A 238 2.62 5.04 17.68
CA SER A 238 1.31 4.84 18.34
C SER A 238 0.20 5.78 17.83
N ASN A 239 0.58 6.94 17.29
CA ASN A 239 -0.37 8.00 16.91
C ASN A 239 -0.41 8.23 15.38
N CYS A 240 0.17 7.31 14.59
CA CYS A 240 0.22 7.39 13.12
C CYS A 240 0.81 8.71 12.56
N ASN A 241 1.62 9.42 13.36
CA ASN A 241 2.20 10.73 13.05
C ASN A 241 3.75 10.69 13.00
N VAL A 242 4.34 9.49 12.96
CA VAL A 242 5.78 9.38 12.80
C VAL A 242 6.16 9.87 11.41
N GLY A 243 7.22 10.69 11.36
CA GLY A 243 7.71 11.26 10.12
C GLY A 243 7.36 12.73 9.92
N GLU A 244 6.60 13.35 10.83
CA GLU A 244 6.28 14.80 10.79
C GLU A 244 7.47 15.69 11.19
N ILE A 245 8.63 15.45 10.57
CA ILE A 245 9.89 16.15 10.86
C ILE A 245 9.81 17.64 10.52
N GLY A 246 8.91 18.03 9.61
CA GLY A 246 8.65 19.43 9.27
C GLY A 246 8.19 20.25 10.46
N HIS A 247 7.59 19.63 11.48
CA HIS A 247 7.10 20.32 12.67
C HIS A 247 8.07 20.31 13.85
N ILE A 248 9.29 19.76 13.69
CA ILE A 248 10.36 19.89 14.67
C ILE A 248 10.76 21.37 14.76
N GLN A 249 10.78 21.92 15.97
CA GLN A 249 11.23 23.30 16.18
C GLN A 249 12.74 23.38 16.00
N ILE A 250 13.18 24.19 15.05
CA ILE A 250 14.60 24.45 14.76
C ILE A 250 15.01 25.90 15.08
N ASP A 251 14.05 26.82 15.15
CA ASP A 251 14.27 28.21 15.54
C ASP A 251 13.23 28.65 16.58
N PRO A 252 13.57 28.72 17.88
CA PRO A 252 12.62 29.11 18.92
C PRO A 252 11.92 30.47 18.71
N LEU A 253 12.49 31.36 17.90
CA LEU A 253 11.97 32.68 17.57
C LEU A 253 11.51 32.80 16.11
N GLY A 254 11.40 31.67 15.41
CA GLY A 254 11.06 31.62 13.99
C GLY A 254 9.59 31.91 13.68
N GLU A 255 9.24 31.79 12.41
CA GLU A 255 7.89 32.10 11.92
C GLU A 255 6.81 31.18 12.48
N ARG A 256 5.56 31.67 12.47
CA ARG A 256 4.41 30.87 12.86
C ARG A 256 4.10 29.82 11.80
N CYS A 257 4.11 28.55 12.19
CA CYS A 257 3.73 27.42 11.35
C CYS A 257 2.20 27.25 11.32
N HIS A 258 1.68 26.67 10.24
CA HIS A 258 0.24 26.36 10.11
C HIS A 258 -0.25 25.34 11.16
N CYS A 259 0.65 24.52 11.71
CA CYS A 259 0.33 23.62 12.83
C CYS A 259 0.05 24.37 14.15
N GLY A 260 0.29 25.68 14.21
CA GLY A 260 0.04 26.54 15.36
C GLY A 260 1.29 26.87 16.19
N ASN A 261 2.38 26.11 16.03
CA ASN A 261 3.67 26.34 16.68
C ASN A 261 4.50 27.43 15.96
N PHE A 262 5.68 27.72 16.51
CA PHE A 262 6.65 28.67 15.94
C PHE A 262 7.98 27.97 15.65
N GLY A 263 8.63 28.34 14.54
CA GLY A 263 9.98 27.90 14.25
C GLY A 263 10.13 26.48 13.76
N CYS A 264 9.08 25.92 13.18
CA CYS A 264 9.10 24.57 12.62
C CYS A 264 10.08 24.49 11.43
N LEU A 265 10.76 23.36 11.26
CA LEU A 265 11.67 23.10 10.13
C LEU A 265 11.04 23.50 8.79
N GLU A 266 9.78 23.15 8.59
CA GLU A 266 9.02 23.43 7.38
C GLU A 266 8.96 24.93 7.04
N THR A 267 8.94 25.84 8.02
CA THR A 267 8.90 27.30 7.74
C THR A 267 10.18 27.83 7.13
N VAL A 268 11.26 27.03 7.13
CA VAL A 268 12.58 27.43 6.63
C VAL A 268 12.93 26.71 5.33
N VAL A 269 12.48 25.46 5.16
CA VAL A 269 12.93 24.58 4.06
C VAL A 269 11.87 24.26 3.01
N SER A 270 10.59 24.57 3.26
CA SER A 270 9.53 24.31 2.28
C SER A 270 9.38 25.46 1.28
N ASN A 271 8.91 25.10 0.07
CA ASN A 271 8.70 26.00 -1.07
C ASN A 271 7.28 26.59 -1.13
#